data_AF-A0A7L4N6W7-F1
#
_entry.id   AF-A0A7L4N6W7-F1
#
_cell.length_a   1.000
_cell.length_b   1.000
_cell.length_c   1.000
_cell.angle_alpha   90.00
_cell.angle_beta   90.00
_cell.angle_gamma   90.00
#
_symmetry.space_group_name_H-M   'P 1'
#
loop_
_entity.id
_entity.type
_entity.pdbx_description
1 polymer ?
#
loop_
_entity_poly.entity_id
_entity_poly.type
_entity_poly.pdbx_seq_one_letter_code
_entity_poly.pdbx_strand_id
1 'polypeptide(L)'
;HGLVPIVEPEILPDGDHDLQRCQYVTEKVLAAVYKALNDHHVYLEGTLLKPNMVTAGHSCPKKYTPQDVAVATVTTLLRTVPAAVPGICFLSGGQSEEEASINLNAMNQSPLPKPWKLTFSYGRALQASALAAWVGKSENKKAAQEAFRKRAQINSLACRGQYIMSGKTDTAATQSLFTASYTY
;
A
#
# COMPACT_ATOMS: atom_id res chain seq x y z
N HIS A 1 26.07 8.09 -6.86
CA HIS A 1 26.05 6.90 -5.97
C HIS A 1 25.31 5.69 -6.53
N GLY A 2 24.60 5.78 -7.67
CA GLY A 2 24.00 4.59 -8.32
C GLY A 2 22.86 3.93 -7.52
N LEU A 3 22.28 4.63 -6.55
CA LEU A 3 21.17 4.15 -5.74
C LEU A 3 19.86 4.69 -6.32
N VAL A 4 18.88 3.81 -6.49
CA VAL A 4 17.51 4.16 -6.89
C VAL A 4 16.76 4.70 -5.66
N PRO A 5 16.34 5.97 -5.62
CA PRO A 5 15.55 6.49 -4.51
C PRO A 5 14.11 5.99 -4.58
N ILE A 6 13.61 5.52 -3.42
CA ILE A 6 12.18 5.33 -3.18
C ILE A 6 11.68 6.58 -2.46
N VAL A 7 10.80 7.34 -3.11
CA VAL A 7 10.22 8.56 -2.54
C VAL A 7 8.96 8.20 -1.78
N GLU A 8 8.95 8.42 -0.45
CA GLU A 8 7.87 8.02 0.45
C GLU A 8 7.21 9.24 1.12
N PRO A 9 6.24 9.90 0.46
CA PRO A 9 5.46 10.98 1.04
C PRO A 9 4.20 10.43 1.72
N GLU A 10 4.35 9.68 2.82
CA GLU A 10 3.21 9.10 3.53
C GLU A 10 2.28 10.17 4.10
N ILE A 11 0.99 10.06 3.78
CA ILE A 11 -0.10 10.74 4.48
C ILE A 11 -0.73 9.74 5.45
N LEU A 12 -0.71 10.09 6.75
CA LEU A 12 -1.21 9.21 7.80
C LEU A 12 -2.74 9.02 7.72
N PRO A 13 -3.25 7.81 8.03
CA PRO A 13 -4.69 7.53 8.04
C PRO A 13 -5.39 8.03 9.32
N ASP A 14 -4.68 8.66 10.25
CA ASP A 14 -5.24 9.16 11.50
C ASP A 14 -6.39 10.16 11.25
N GLY A 15 -7.48 10.03 12.03
CA GLY A 15 -8.65 10.91 11.98
C GLY A 15 -9.91 10.26 11.39
N ASP A 16 -10.96 11.08 11.26
CA ASP A 16 -12.32 10.70 10.85
C ASP A 16 -12.67 11.12 9.41
N HIS A 17 -11.69 11.65 8.68
CA HIS A 17 -11.84 12.18 7.33
C HIS A 17 -12.33 11.10 6.35
N ASP A 18 -13.13 11.53 5.36
CA ASP A 18 -13.65 10.62 4.34
C ASP A 18 -12.63 10.30 3.23
N LEU A 19 -13.00 9.37 2.35
CA LEU A 19 -12.15 8.95 1.23
C LEU A 19 -11.82 10.13 0.30
N GLN A 20 -12.79 11.01 0.07
CA GLN A 20 -12.67 12.18 -0.80
C GLN A 20 -11.63 13.17 -0.26
N ARG A 21 -11.60 13.38 1.06
CA ARG A 21 -10.61 14.23 1.72
C ARG A 21 -9.21 13.65 1.57
N CYS A 22 -9.03 12.35 1.79
CA CYS A 22 -7.74 11.68 1.58
C CYS A 22 -7.30 11.80 0.11
N GLN A 23 -8.22 11.62 -0.83
CA GLN A 23 -7.94 11.77 -2.27
C GLN A 23 -7.43 13.18 -2.59
N TYR A 24 -8.15 14.20 -2.12
CA TYR A 24 -7.78 15.60 -2.32
C TYR A 24 -6.38 15.92 -1.78
N VAL A 25 -6.09 15.50 -0.55
CA VAL A 25 -4.77 15.77 0.07
C VAL A 25 -3.68 15.02 -0.67
N THR A 26 -3.91 13.76 -1.04
CA THR A 26 -2.94 12.94 -1.79
C THR A 26 -2.63 13.57 -3.15
N GLU A 27 -3.63 14.10 -3.87
CA GLU A 27 -3.40 14.82 -5.12
C GLU A 27 -2.52 16.08 -4.92
N LYS A 28 -2.76 16.85 -3.85
CA LYS A 28 -1.96 18.06 -3.56
C LYS A 28 -0.52 17.72 -3.18
N VAL A 29 -0.32 16.71 -2.34
CA VAL A 29 1.00 16.27 -1.91
C VAL A 29 1.80 15.72 -3.09
N LEU A 30 1.23 14.83 -3.89
CA LEU A 30 1.95 14.24 -5.03
C LEU A 30 2.27 15.28 -6.12
N ALA A 31 1.37 16.24 -6.37
CA ALA A 31 1.67 17.35 -7.28
C ALA A 31 2.87 18.17 -6.79
N ALA A 32 2.94 18.47 -5.49
CA ALA A 32 4.08 19.18 -4.89
C ALA A 32 5.38 18.35 -4.97
N VAL A 33 5.30 17.05 -4.68
CA VAL A 33 6.44 16.12 -4.78
C VAL A 33 7.01 16.10 -6.18
N TYR A 34 6.20 15.88 -7.22
CA TYR A 34 6.72 15.80 -8.59
C TYR A 34 7.21 17.15 -9.13
N LYS A 35 6.62 18.26 -8.69
CA LYS A 35 7.18 19.59 -8.96
C LYS A 35 8.58 19.73 -8.35
N ALA A 36 8.75 19.36 -7.08
CA ALA A 36 10.04 19.41 -6.40
C ALA A 36 11.07 18.47 -7.06
N LEU A 37 10.69 17.24 -7.42
CA LEU A 37 11.58 16.31 -8.12
C LEU A 37 12.05 16.89 -9.46
N ASN A 38 11.16 17.57 -10.20
CA ASN A 38 11.50 18.23 -11.46
C ASN A 38 12.45 19.43 -11.25
N ASP A 39 12.17 20.28 -10.26
CA ASP A 39 13.01 21.44 -9.91
C ASP A 39 14.43 21.03 -9.52
N HIS A 40 14.57 19.86 -8.91
CA HIS A 40 15.83 19.27 -8.49
C HIS A 40 16.45 18.33 -9.54
N HIS A 41 15.93 18.35 -10.77
CA HIS A 41 16.46 17.59 -11.91
C HIS A 41 16.55 16.08 -11.68
N VAL A 42 15.60 15.52 -10.92
CA VAL A 42 15.55 14.08 -10.65
C VAL A 42 15.13 13.31 -11.90
N TYR A 43 15.91 12.30 -12.27
CA TYR A 43 15.62 11.37 -13.35
C TYR A 43 14.56 10.35 -12.91
N LEU A 44 13.30 10.57 -13.30
CA LEU A 44 12.13 9.85 -12.79
C LEU A 44 12.13 8.35 -13.12
N GLU A 45 12.66 7.98 -14.28
CA GLU A 45 12.81 6.58 -14.72
C GLU A 45 13.74 5.78 -13.78
N GLY A 46 14.60 6.48 -13.04
CA GLY A 46 15.48 5.91 -12.01
C GLY A 46 14.93 6.04 -10.59
N THR A 47 13.62 6.25 -10.41
CA THR A 47 12.97 6.38 -9.08
C THR A 47 11.86 5.34 -8.86
N LEU A 48 11.39 5.22 -7.63
CA LEU A 48 10.12 4.57 -7.30
C LEU A 48 9.31 5.49 -6.38
N LEU A 49 7.98 5.41 -6.44
CA LEU A 49 7.10 6.08 -5.49
C LEU A 49 6.58 5.07 -4.47
N LYS A 50 6.61 5.39 -3.18
CA LYS A 50 5.99 4.63 -2.10
C LYS A 50 4.94 5.50 -1.40
N PRO A 51 3.73 5.63 -1.97
CA PRO A 51 2.67 6.44 -1.37
C PRO A 51 1.79 5.58 -0.45
N ASN A 52 0.99 6.24 0.39
CA ASN A 52 -0.20 5.62 0.97
C ASN A 52 -1.22 5.28 -0.14
N MET A 53 -2.06 4.28 0.11
CA MET A 53 -3.31 4.14 -0.66
C MET A 53 -4.27 5.27 -0.27
N VAL A 54 -5.18 5.63 -1.17
CA VAL A 54 -6.24 6.59 -0.84
C VAL A 54 -7.35 5.83 -0.11
N THR A 55 -7.38 5.95 1.21
CA THR A 55 -8.37 5.34 2.10
C THR A 55 -9.04 6.42 2.95
N ALA A 56 -10.24 6.15 3.47
CA ALA A 56 -10.79 6.98 4.53
C ALA A 56 -9.92 6.91 5.79
N GLY A 57 -10.05 7.91 6.65
CA GLY A 57 -9.39 7.92 7.96
C GLY A 57 -9.81 6.73 8.82
N HIS A 58 -8.93 6.30 9.71
CA HIS A 58 -9.14 5.10 10.54
C HIS A 58 -10.44 5.18 11.36
N SER A 59 -10.78 6.36 11.86
CA SER A 59 -11.99 6.62 12.65
C SER A 59 -13.19 7.04 11.79
N CYS A 60 -13.10 6.99 10.46
CA CYS A 60 -14.20 7.36 9.59
C CYS A 60 -15.40 6.40 9.79
N PRO A 61 -16.61 6.93 10.06
CA PRO A 61 -17.80 6.10 10.26
C PRO A 61 -18.27 5.44 8.96
N LYS A 62 -18.03 6.10 7.81
CA LYS A 62 -18.40 5.58 6.50
C LYS A 62 -17.38 4.53 6.04
N LYS A 63 -17.87 3.36 5.64
CA LYS A 63 -17.05 2.29 5.08
C LYS A 63 -17.05 2.35 3.56
N TYR A 64 -15.92 2.00 2.99
CA TYR A 64 -15.67 2.02 1.55
C TYR A 64 -15.20 0.63 1.12
N THR A 65 -15.56 0.23 -0.09
CA THR A 65 -15.15 -1.05 -0.66
C THR A 65 -13.70 -0.98 -1.17
N PRO A 66 -13.04 -2.12 -1.37
CA PRO A 66 -11.75 -2.14 -2.06
C PRO A 66 -11.79 -1.52 -3.46
N GLN A 67 -12.93 -1.60 -4.15
CA GLN A 67 -13.14 -0.96 -5.45
C GLN A 67 -13.18 0.57 -5.33
N ASP A 68 -13.81 1.12 -4.29
CA ASP A 68 -13.80 2.56 -4.03
C ASP A 68 -12.36 3.07 -3.77
N VAL A 69 -11.62 2.35 -2.92
CA VAL A 69 -10.18 2.62 -2.64
C VAL A 69 -9.37 2.55 -3.93
N ALA A 70 -9.61 1.52 -4.76
CA ALA A 70 -8.90 1.33 -6.01
C ALA A 70 -9.14 2.47 -7.01
N VAL A 71 -10.40 2.88 -7.20
CA VAL A 71 -10.74 3.98 -8.11
C VAL A 71 -10.15 5.29 -7.60
N ALA A 72 -10.30 5.61 -6.32
CA ALA A 72 -9.77 6.85 -5.74
C ALA A 72 -8.24 6.90 -5.84
N THR A 73 -7.56 5.79 -5.54
CA THR A 73 -6.10 5.70 -5.58
C THR A 73 -5.59 5.81 -7.02
N VAL A 74 -6.07 4.99 -7.95
CA VAL A 74 -5.59 5.01 -9.35
C VAL A 74 -5.91 6.35 -10.02
N THR A 75 -7.07 6.95 -9.74
CA THR A 75 -7.42 8.30 -10.25
C THR A 75 -6.44 9.35 -9.74
N THR A 76 -6.09 9.33 -8.46
CA THR A 76 -5.12 10.26 -7.86
C THR A 76 -3.76 10.16 -8.52
N LEU A 77 -3.28 8.94 -8.74
CA LEU A 77 -2.00 8.69 -9.39
C LEU A 77 -2.02 9.17 -10.84
N LEU A 78 -3.08 8.86 -11.60
CA LEU A 78 -3.28 9.35 -12.97
C LEU A 78 -3.25 10.88 -13.09
N ARG A 79 -3.70 11.60 -12.06
CA ARG A 79 -3.72 13.06 -12.03
C ARG A 79 -2.39 13.69 -11.67
N THR A 80 -1.43 12.96 -11.10
CA THR A 80 -0.28 13.57 -10.42
C THR A 80 1.07 12.92 -10.70
N VAL A 81 1.11 11.63 -11.03
CA VAL A 81 2.36 10.90 -11.29
C VAL A 81 2.68 10.99 -12.79
N PRO A 82 3.89 11.36 -13.21
CA PRO A 82 4.30 11.27 -14.61
C PRO A 82 4.51 9.82 -15.05
N ALA A 83 4.15 9.49 -16.30
CA ALA A 83 4.31 8.14 -16.88
C ALA A 83 5.76 7.60 -16.86
N ALA A 84 6.76 8.48 -16.74
CA ALA A 84 8.18 8.12 -16.69
C ALA A 84 8.58 7.32 -15.44
N VAL A 85 7.84 7.44 -14.32
CA VAL A 85 8.12 6.67 -13.10
C VAL A 85 7.89 5.17 -13.40
N PRO A 86 8.82 4.25 -13.15
CA PRO A 86 8.62 2.85 -13.56
C PRO A 86 7.62 2.08 -12.68
N GLY A 87 7.48 2.47 -11.41
CA GLY A 87 6.68 1.71 -10.45
C GLY A 87 6.28 2.48 -9.20
N ILE A 88 5.16 2.03 -8.64
CA ILE A 88 4.55 2.53 -7.41
C ILE A 88 4.44 1.35 -6.44
N CYS A 89 5.18 1.43 -5.34
CA CYS A 89 5.32 0.39 -4.33
C CYS A 89 4.60 0.81 -3.05
N PHE A 90 3.30 0.56 -2.95
CA PHE A 90 2.47 1.05 -1.84
C PHE A 90 2.97 0.59 -0.48
N LEU A 91 2.94 1.51 0.50
CA LEU A 91 3.00 1.15 1.92
C LEU A 91 1.66 0.59 2.38
N SER A 92 1.67 -0.30 3.38
CA SER A 92 0.43 -0.85 3.93
C SER A 92 -0.25 0.06 4.94
N GLY A 93 0.49 1.01 5.54
CA GLY A 93 -0.01 1.85 6.62
C GLY A 93 -0.51 0.99 7.79
N GLY A 94 -1.70 1.31 8.30
CA GLY A 94 -2.40 0.58 9.37
C GLY A 94 -3.35 -0.53 8.90
N GLN A 95 -3.39 -0.83 7.60
CA GLN A 95 -4.24 -1.89 7.05
C GLN A 95 -3.87 -3.25 7.64
N SER A 96 -4.86 -4.13 7.77
CA SER A 96 -4.58 -5.54 8.04
C SER A 96 -3.77 -6.19 6.91
N GLU A 97 -3.15 -7.35 7.15
CA GLU A 97 -2.43 -8.06 6.09
C GLU A 97 -3.35 -8.34 4.90
N GLU A 98 -4.58 -8.77 5.18
CA GLU A 98 -5.58 -9.14 4.20
C GLU A 98 -6.13 -7.93 3.43
N GLU A 99 -6.50 -6.86 4.14
CA GLU A 99 -6.99 -5.63 3.55
C GLU A 99 -5.97 -5.02 2.57
N ALA A 100 -4.70 -4.98 2.95
CA ALA A 100 -3.63 -4.48 2.09
C ALA A 100 -3.49 -5.28 0.79
N SER A 101 -3.73 -6.60 0.83
CA SER A 101 -3.70 -7.46 -0.35
C SER A 101 -4.94 -7.28 -1.23
N ILE A 102 -6.13 -7.19 -0.63
CA ILE A 102 -7.38 -7.02 -1.37
C ILE A 102 -7.43 -5.64 -2.06
N ASN A 103 -7.00 -4.58 -1.38
CA ASN A 103 -6.94 -3.24 -1.97
C ASN A 103 -5.92 -3.17 -3.12
N LEU A 104 -4.73 -3.76 -2.95
CA LEU A 104 -3.74 -3.85 -4.02
C LEU A 104 -4.25 -4.65 -5.23
N ASN A 105 -4.97 -5.74 -4.96
CA ASN A 105 -5.60 -6.54 -6.00
C ASN A 105 -6.66 -5.75 -6.76
N ALA A 106 -7.55 -5.05 -6.05
CA ALA A 106 -8.58 -4.21 -6.65
C ALA A 106 -7.98 -3.09 -7.50
N MET A 107 -6.87 -2.46 -7.07
CA MET A 107 -6.15 -1.47 -7.88
C MET A 107 -5.63 -2.07 -9.20
N ASN A 108 -5.07 -3.26 -9.15
CA ASN A 108 -4.57 -3.93 -10.36
C ASN A 108 -5.69 -4.45 -11.27
N GLN A 109 -6.88 -4.75 -10.72
CA GLN A 109 -8.08 -5.12 -11.48
C GLN A 109 -8.86 -3.90 -12.03
N SER A 110 -8.60 -2.70 -11.52
CA SER A 110 -9.28 -1.48 -11.98
C SER A 110 -9.15 -1.31 -13.50
N PRO A 111 -10.22 -0.95 -14.22
CA PRO A 111 -10.19 -0.78 -15.67
C PRO A 111 -9.44 0.51 -16.09
N LEU A 112 -9.11 1.39 -15.14
CA LEU A 112 -8.41 2.64 -15.44
C LEU A 112 -6.99 2.37 -15.99
N PRO A 113 -6.46 3.24 -16.88
CA PRO A 113 -5.08 3.15 -17.35
C PRO A 113 -4.08 3.21 -16.19
N LYS A 114 -3.02 2.42 -16.29
CA LYS A 114 -1.94 2.35 -15.30
C LYS A 114 -0.61 2.28 -16.05
N PRO A 115 0.00 3.42 -16.42
CA PRO A 115 1.28 3.42 -17.15
C PRO A 115 2.45 2.94 -16.26
N TRP A 116 2.24 2.82 -14.95
CA TRP A 116 3.19 2.32 -13.96
C TRP A 116 2.86 0.91 -13.51
N LYS A 117 3.86 0.19 -13.00
CA LYS A 117 3.60 -1.03 -12.21
C LYS A 117 3.07 -0.65 -10.83
N LEU A 118 1.96 -1.25 -10.41
CA LEU A 118 1.42 -1.12 -9.06
C LEU A 118 1.79 -2.35 -8.23
N THR A 119 2.60 -2.17 -7.20
CA THR A 119 3.12 -3.25 -6.35
C THR A 119 3.17 -2.84 -4.88
N PHE A 120 3.72 -3.68 -4.01
CA PHE A 120 3.80 -3.45 -2.57
C PHE A 120 5.23 -3.16 -2.09
N SER A 121 5.33 -2.33 -1.05
CA SER A 121 6.48 -2.19 -0.15
C SER A 121 5.96 -2.30 1.28
N TYR A 122 5.71 -3.54 1.72
CA TYR A 122 4.99 -3.83 2.96
C TYR A 122 5.94 -4.26 4.09
N GLY A 123 5.79 -3.60 5.24
CA GLY A 123 6.31 -4.06 6.53
C GLY A 123 5.28 -4.92 7.24
N ARG A 124 4.42 -4.28 8.06
CA ARG A 124 3.41 -4.96 8.89
C ARG A 124 2.52 -5.94 8.12
N ALA A 125 2.00 -5.55 6.95
CA ALA A 125 1.14 -6.40 6.13
C ALA A 125 1.81 -7.66 5.52
N LEU A 126 3.13 -7.79 5.67
CA LEU A 126 3.91 -8.95 5.26
C LEU A 126 4.41 -9.78 6.45
N GLN A 127 4.50 -9.17 7.64
CA GLN A 127 5.23 -9.71 8.78
C GLN A 127 4.35 -10.02 10.00
N ALA A 128 3.14 -9.47 10.12
CA ALA A 128 2.34 -9.59 11.34
C ALA A 128 2.06 -11.06 11.72
N SER A 129 1.57 -11.87 10.78
CA SER A 129 1.34 -13.30 11.01
C SER A 129 2.64 -14.07 11.24
N ALA A 130 3.74 -13.68 10.59
CA ALA A 130 5.04 -14.32 10.76
C ALA A 130 5.60 -14.09 12.16
N LEU A 131 5.50 -12.85 12.68
CA LEU A 131 5.91 -12.49 14.03
C LEU A 131 5.03 -13.18 15.08
N ALA A 132 3.71 -13.22 14.85
CA ALA A 132 2.76 -13.92 15.72
C ALA A 132 3.00 -15.45 15.76
N ALA A 133 3.44 -16.05 14.65
CA ALA A 133 3.84 -17.45 14.63
C ALA A 133 5.20 -17.69 15.29
N TRP A 134 6.14 -16.75 15.17
CA TRP A 134 7.50 -16.90 15.68
C TRP A 134 7.55 -16.81 17.21
N VAL A 135 6.92 -15.81 17.81
CA VAL A 135 6.96 -15.47 19.25
C VAL A 135 8.36 -15.46 19.88
N GLY A 136 9.40 -15.16 19.08
CA GLY A 136 10.80 -15.13 19.54
C GLY A 136 11.44 -16.50 19.79
N LYS A 137 10.76 -17.60 19.42
CA LYS A 137 11.18 -18.98 19.71
C LYS A 137 11.82 -19.64 18.50
N SER A 138 13.04 -20.16 18.65
CA SER A 138 13.81 -20.77 17.56
C SER A 138 13.11 -21.98 16.95
N GLU A 139 12.39 -22.77 17.75
CA GLU A 139 11.60 -23.92 17.33
C GLU A 139 10.46 -23.54 16.36
N ASN A 140 9.98 -22.29 16.41
CA ASN A 140 8.89 -21.80 15.56
C ASN A 140 9.35 -21.23 14.22
N LYS A 141 10.66 -21.27 13.92
CA LYS A 141 11.24 -20.69 12.69
C LYS A 141 10.49 -21.14 11.43
N LYS A 142 10.15 -22.42 11.32
CA LYS A 142 9.45 -22.97 10.14
C LYS A 142 8.02 -22.42 10.01
N ALA A 143 7.29 -22.31 11.12
CA ALA A 143 5.94 -21.76 11.13
C ALA A 143 5.92 -20.28 10.71
N ALA A 144 6.87 -19.49 11.22
CA ALA A 144 7.04 -18.09 10.86
C ALA A 144 7.36 -17.90 9.37
N GLN A 145 8.30 -18.71 8.84
CA GLN A 145 8.67 -18.68 7.42
C GLN A 145 7.49 -19.04 6.50
N GLU A 146 6.67 -20.04 6.88
CA GLU A 146 5.49 -20.42 6.10
C GLU A 146 4.44 -19.31 6.10
N ALA A 147 4.17 -18.69 7.25
CA ALA A 147 3.24 -17.55 7.35
C ALA A 147 3.69 -16.37 6.48
N PHE A 148 4.99 -16.01 6.53
CA PHE A 148 5.56 -14.97 5.67
C PHE A 148 5.43 -15.33 4.18
N ARG A 149 5.81 -16.56 3.81
CA ARG A 149 5.73 -17.04 2.42
C ARG A 149 4.30 -16.97 1.88
N LYS A 150 3.31 -17.34 2.69
CA LYS A 150 1.88 -17.24 2.35
C LYS A 150 1.51 -15.79 2.04
N ARG A 151 1.88 -14.81 2.89
CA ARG A 151 1.62 -13.39 2.61
C ARG A 151 2.35 -12.88 1.38
N ALA A 152 3.60 -13.28 1.16
CA ALA A 152 4.37 -12.92 -0.02
C ALA A 152 3.72 -13.45 -1.33
N GLN A 153 3.24 -14.69 -1.32
CA GLN A 153 2.52 -15.28 -2.46
C GLN A 153 1.20 -14.57 -2.74
N ILE A 154 0.42 -14.27 -1.70
CA ILE A 154 -0.83 -13.51 -1.82
C ILE A 154 -0.58 -12.14 -2.45
N ASN A 155 0.39 -11.39 -1.93
CA ASN A 155 0.69 -10.06 -2.46
C ASN A 155 1.27 -10.11 -3.89
N SER A 156 2.04 -11.16 -4.22
CA SER A 156 2.49 -11.42 -5.60
C SER A 156 1.33 -11.66 -6.58
N LEU A 157 0.25 -12.32 -6.14
CA LEU A 157 -0.98 -12.46 -6.93
C LEU A 157 -1.74 -11.13 -7.00
N ALA A 158 -1.80 -10.37 -5.91
CA ALA A 158 -2.48 -9.07 -5.86
C ALA A 158 -1.85 -8.05 -6.83
N CYS A 159 -0.51 -8.00 -6.96
CA CYS A 159 0.19 -7.19 -7.97
C CYS A 159 -0.22 -7.48 -9.42
N ARG A 160 -0.82 -8.66 -9.67
CA ARG A 160 -1.26 -9.09 -10.99
C ARG A 160 -2.78 -8.99 -11.15
N GLY A 161 -3.50 -8.54 -10.12
CA GLY A 161 -4.96 -8.57 -10.11
C GLY A 161 -5.54 -9.99 -10.09
N GLN A 162 -4.75 -10.98 -9.63
CA GLN A 162 -5.08 -12.41 -9.68
C GLN A 162 -5.36 -12.99 -8.28
N TYR A 163 -5.34 -12.16 -7.24
CA TYR A 163 -5.65 -12.64 -5.91
C TYR A 163 -7.17 -12.82 -5.76
N ILE A 164 -7.56 -14.02 -5.37
CA ILE A 164 -8.93 -14.36 -5.00
C ILE A 164 -8.89 -14.72 -3.53
N MET A 165 -9.62 -13.95 -2.71
CA MET A 165 -9.78 -14.26 -1.30
C MET A 165 -10.49 -15.61 -1.17
N SER A 166 -9.78 -16.62 -0.68
CA SER A 166 -10.43 -17.87 -0.25
C SER A 166 -10.98 -17.65 1.16
N GLY A 167 -12.24 -17.98 1.41
CA GLY A 167 -12.96 -17.68 2.66
C GLY A 167 -12.40 -18.31 3.95
N LYS A 168 -11.17 -18.84 3.94
CA LYS A 168 -10.40 -19.26 5.12
C LYS A 168 -9.24 -18.31 5.33
N THR A 169 -9.55 -17.09 5.73
CA THR A 169 -8.53 -16.12 6.21
C THR A 169 -8.24 -16.39 7.67
N ASP A 170 -6.95 -16.57 8.00
CA ASP A 170 -6.51 -16.69 9.39
C ASP A 170 -6.89 -15.41 10.14
N THR A 171 -7.44 -15.55 11.35
CA THR A 171 -7.90 -14.42 12.18
C THR A 171 -6.81 -13.37 12.44
N ALA A 172 -5.53 -13.77 12.43
CA ALA A 172 -4.40 -12.85 12.56
C ALA A 172 -4.24 -11.92 11.34
N ALA A 173 -4.55 -12.40 10.13
CA ALA A 173 -4.36 -11.64 8.90
C ALA A 173 -5.40 -10.53 8.71
N THR A 174 -6.54 -10.60 9.41
CA THR A 174 -7.64 -9.63 9.33
C THR A 174 -7.60 -8.58 10.44
N GLN A 175 -6.68 -8.70 11.41
CA GLN A 175 -6.52 -7.72 12.47
C GLN A 175 -5.95 -6.42 11.92
N SER A 176 -6.55 -5.29 12.31
CA SER A 176 -5.99 -3.97 11.98
C SER A 176 -4.60 -3.84 12.58
N LEU A 177 -3.67 -3.32 11.79
CA LEU A 177 -2.29 -3.10 12.18
C LEU A 177 -2.03 -1.63 12.53
N PHE A 178 -3.09 -0.84 12.65
CA PHE A 178 -3.02 0.58 12.96
C PHE A 178 -2.46 0.84 14.36
N THR A 179 -1.72 1.94 14.50
CA THR A 179 -1.21 2.44 15.77
C THR A 179 -1.41 3.94 15.76
N ALA A 180 -2.22 4.46 16.68
CA ALA A 180 -2.54 5.88 16.74
C ALA A 180 -1.28 6.70 17.01
N SER A 181 -1.12 7.84 16.31
CA SER A 181 0.04 8.73 16.47
C SER A 181 1.39 8.02 16.27
N TYR A 182 1.45 7.07 15.32
CA TYR A 182 2.68 6.36 14.99
C TYR A 182 3.78 7.36 14.60
N THR A 183 4.95 7.21 15.22
CA THR A 183 6.16 7.98 14.93
C THR A 183 7.22 7.03 14.39
N TYR A 184 7.95 7.50 13.37
CA TYR A 184 8.99 6.73 12.67
C TYR A 184 10.29 6.66 13.46
#